data_AF-A0A6A2YGX2-F1
#
_entry.id   AF-A0A6A2YGX2-F1
#
_cell.length_a   1.000
_cell.length_b   1.000
_cell.length_c   1.000
_cell.angle_alpha   90.00
_cell.angle_beta   90.00
_cell.angle_gamma   90.00
#
_symmetry.space_group_name_H-M   'P 1'
#
loop_
_entity.id
_entity.type
_entity.pdbx_description
1 polymer ?
#
loop_
_entity_poly.entity_id
_entity_poly.type
_entity_poly.pdbx_seq_one_letter_code
_entity_poly.pdbx_strand_id
1 'polypeptide(L)'
;MMENRCKFWVAKKNRFCSNSPFKNSLFCGNHTPRTNDQWIPCPIDPSHCVLQENMGGHLKRCPILKQAQSLSTQPFYQKGVNAGKEDEQQGQETVDVTSEMKRNAVYSLNISEFFQVIRKIESVHARICNDIKESYKIPEACGLWIKGEVDRNVPFQEKHVTQQASILGNLEEFGVLERVVVKGEKFELVELSENSNGVPAVVEFGAGRGYLTQMLADCYGIRRVFLVERKAYKLKADRSLRQKENLILERLKIDIEDLNLNAVKSLQGLPYIAIGKHLCGPATDLTLRCCLVNERNVEQCGSNCHLKGLALATCCHHLCQWKHYINKKYLTSLGIGKEEFHAITWFTSWAVDADHGSDLSDVIDFKLHPESIEKEECAEDANGVEAIARSMKAIERAKLGFMCKQIIDMGRLMWLKEHGLETQLVKYVPSSVSPENHLLIARHVDHF
;
A
#
# COMPACT_ATOMS: atom_id res chain seq x y z
N MET A 1 -27.99 -25.07 -30.66
CA MET A 1 -29.11 -24.27 -30.13
C MET A 1 -28.57 -22.89 -29.77
N MET A 2 -29.07 -21.81 -30.38
CA MET A 2 -28.67 -20.45 -30.02
C MET A 2 -29.12 -20.17 -28.58
N GLU A 3 -28.18 -19.87 -27.69
CA GLU A 3 -28.48 -19.56 -26.30
C GLU A 3 -29.33 -18.28 -26.23
N ASN A 4 -30.54 -18.40 -25.69
CA ASN A 4 -31.46 -17.29 -25.49
C ASN A 4 -30.91 -16.35 -24.40
N ARG A 5 -30.01 -15.43 -24.78
CA ARG A 5 -29.29 -14.50 -23.91
C ARG A 5 -29.69 -13.05 -24.18
N CYS A 6 -29.57 -12.23 -23.15
CA CYS A 6 -29.81 -10.78 -23.24
C CYS A 6 -28.92 -10.12 -24.29
N LYS A 7 -29.53 -9.35 -25.21
CA LYS A 7 -28.82 -8.67 -26.31
C LYS A 7 -28.07 -7.39 -25.90
N PHE A 8 -27.86 -7.14 -24.60
CA PHE A 8 -27.12 -5.97 -24.12
C PHE A 8 -25.61 -6.22 -24.16
N TRP A 9 -24.87 -5.32 -24.80
CA TRP A 9 -23.41 -5.40 -24.91
C TRP A 9 -22.71 -4.79 -23.68
N VAL A 10 -21.88 -5.58 -22.98
CA VAL A 10 -21.13 -5.12 -21.81
C VAL A 10 -19.71 -4.76 -22.23
N ALA A 11 -19.48 -3.47 -22.55
CA ALA A 11 -18.19 -2.97 -23.05
C ALA A 11 -16.99 -3.35 -22.17
N LYS A 12 -17.10 -3.19 -20.83
CA LYS A 12 -16.03 -3.56 -19.87
C LYS A 12 -15.63 -5.04 -19.91
N LYS A 13 -16.50 -5.93 -20.40
CA LYS A 13 -16.28 -7.39 -20.43
C LYS A 13 -16.21 -7.96 -21.84
N ASN A 14 -16.27 -7.11 -22.87
CA ASN A 14 -16.24 -7.48 -24.28
C ASN A 14 -17.17 -8.66 -24.66
N ARG A 15 -18.39 -8.68 -24.10
CA ARG A 15 -19.38 -9.76 -24.32
C ARG A 15 -20.81 -9.30 -24.10
N PHE A 16 -21.78 -10.03 -24.68
CA PHE A 16 -23.20 -9.88 -24.36
C PHE A 16 -23.52 -10.34 -22.93
N CYS A 17 -24.51 -9.71 -22.31
CA CYS A 17 -24.98 -10.03 -20.97
C CYS A 17 -25.40 -11.52 -20.88
N SER A 18 -24.87 -12.23 -19.86
CA SER A 18 -25.11 -13.66 -19.68
C SER A 18 -26.50 -13.99 -19.10
N ASN A 19 -27.29 -12.99 -18.70
CA ASN A 19 -28.60 -13.21 -18.12
C ASN A 19 -29.62 -13.57 -19.22
N SER A 20 -30.59 -14.40 -18.86
CA SER A 20 -31.72 -14.73 -19.73
C SER A 20 -32.62 -13.49 -19.96
N PRO A 21 -33.14 -13.28 -21.17
CA PRO A 21 -34.13 -12.24 -21.43
C PRO A 21 -35.41 -12.45 -20.62
N PHE A 22 -36.12 -11.36 -20.32
CA PHE A 22 -37.45 -11.45 -19.73
C PHE A 22 -38.46 -11.91 -20.79
N LYS A 23 -39.59 -12.52 -20.38
CA LYS A 23 -40.65 -12.94 -21.32
C LYS A 23 -41.11 -11.71 -22.13
N ASN A 24 -41.04 -11.82 -23.46
CA ASN A 24 -41.35 -10.77 -24.43
C ASN A 24 -40.36 -9.59 -24.52
N SER A 25 -39.11 -9.75 -24.06
CA SER A 25 -38.03 -8.75 -24.27
C SER A 25 -36.79 -9.40 -24.87
N LEU A 26 -36.00 -8.62 -25.63
CA LEU A 26 -34.66 -9.00 -26.08
C LEU A 26 -33.60 -8.86 -24.97
N PHE A 27 -33.99 -8.32 -23.81
CA PHE A 27 -33.09 -7.98 -22.72
C PHE A 27 -33.53 -8.60 -21.40
N CYS A 28 -32.58 -8.87 -20.50
CA CYS A 28 -32.87 -9.31 -19.13
C CYS A 28 -33.47 -8.17 -18.31
N GLY A 29 -34.00 -8.45 -17.12
CA GLY A 29 -34.63 -7.44 -16.25
C GLY A 29 -33.73 -6.25 -15.88
N ASN A 30 -32.40 -6.40 -15.96
CA ASN A 30 -31.43 -5.32 -15.71
C ASN A 30 -31.16 -4.44 -16.93
N HIS A 31 -31.48 -4.92 -18.14
CA HIS A 31 -31.18 -4.23 -19.40
C HIS A 31 -32.42 -4.02 -20.27
N THR A 32 -33.62 -4.28 -19.75
CA THR A 32 -34.87 -3.94 -20.43
C THR A 32 -34.91 -2.43 -20.63
N PRO A 33 -35.11 -1.91 -21.86
CA PRO A 33 -35.29 -0.48 -22.08
C PRO A 33 -36.56 -0.05 -21.35
N ARG A 34 -36.41 0.63 -20.22
CA ARG A 34 -37.52 1.23 -19.46
C ARG A 34 -37.51 2.71 -19.79
N THR A 35 -38.53 3.16 -20.50
CA THR A 35 -38.58 4.47 -21.14
C THR A 35 -38.80 5.64 -20.19
N ASN A 36 -39.13 5.41 -18.90
CA ASN A 36 -39.54 6.47 -17.96
C ASN A 36 -38.82 6.49 -16.60
N ASP A 37 -37.80 5.65 -16.41
CA ASP A 37 -37.24 5.42 -15.09
C ASP A 37 -35.93 6.21 -14.89
N GLN A 38 -35.96 7.32 -14.15
CA GLN A 38 -34.75 8.05 -13.76
C GLN A 38 -33.92 7.21 -12.78
N TRP A 39 -32.88 6.56 -13.31
CA TRP A 39 -31.83 5.94 -12.50
C TRP A 39 -30.90 7.02 -11.99
N ILE A 40 -30.88 7.22 -10.67
CA ILE A 40 -29.97 8.14 -10.01
C ILE A 40 -28.89 7.36 -9.26
N PRO A 41 -27.66 7.88 -9.17
CA PRO A 41 -26.63 7.29 -8.33
C PRO A 41 -27.13 7.16 -6.89
N CYS A 42 -26.80 6.05 -6.23
CA CYS A 42 -27.09 5.93 -4.81
C CYS A 42 -26.34 7.04 -4.05
N PRO A 43 -26.98 7.78 -3.13
CA PRO A 43 -26.34 8.86 -2.40
C PRO A 43 -25.28 8.36 -1.41
N ILE A 44 -25.29 7.05 -1.10
CA ILE A 44 -24.32 6.40 -0.18
C ILE A 44 -23.14 5.81 -0.96
N ASP A 45 -23.39 5.26 -2.15
CA ASP A 45 -22.34 4.74 -3.03
C ASP A 45 -22.69 5.04 -4.48
N PRO A 46 -22.13 6.12 -5.07
CA PRO A 46 -22.38 6.47 -6.46
C PRO A 46 -21.92 5.41 -7.48
N SER A 47 -21.23 4.35 -7.05
CA SER A 47 -20.79 3.27 -7.94
C SER A 47 -21.94 2.39 -8.45
N HIS A 48 -23.12 2.47 -7.82
CA HIS A 48 -24.35 1.87 -8.34
C HIS A 48 -25.48 2.87 -8.41
N CYS A 49 -26.36 2.68 -9.39
CA CYS A 49 -27.57 3.48 -9.55
C CYS A 49 -28.79 2.71 -9.06
N VAL A 50 -29.82 3.45 -8.65
CA VAL A 50 -31.12 2.95 -8.24
C VAL A 50 -32.22 3.79 -8.88
N LEU A 51 -33.35 3.16 -9.14
CA LEU A 51 -34.57 3.85 -9.56
C LEU A 51 -34.94 4.88 -8.49
N GLN A 52 -35.15 6.14 -8.91
CA GLN A 52 -35.50 7.24 -8.01
C GLN A 52 -36.70 6.90 -7.11
N GLU A 53 -37.75 6.29 -7.68
CA GLU A 53 -38.93 5.79 -6.96
C GLU A 53 -38.61 4.73 -5.88
N ASN A 54 -37.56 3.93 -6.08
CA ASN A 54 -37.16 2.86 -5.18
C ASN A 54 -36.07 3.28 -4.19
N MET A 55 -35.67 4.56 -4.17
CA MET A 55 -34.59 5.06 -3.31
C MET A 55 -34.85 4.76 -1.83
N GLY A 56 -36.05 5.07 -1.31
CA GLY A 56 -36.40 4.82 0.09
C GLY A 56 -36.33 3.34 0.48
N GLY A 57 -36.76 2.45 -0.42
CA GLY A 57 -36.68 0.99 -0.23
C GLY A 57 -35.26 0.42 -0.41
N HIS A 58 -34.45 1.06 -1.26
CA HIS A 58 -33.05 0.74 -1.48
C HIS A 58 -32.20 1.10 -0.26
N LEU A 59 -32.30 2.31 0.30
CA LEU A 59 -31.47 2.75 1.42
C LEU A 59 -31.57 1.78 2.61
N LYS A 60 -32.77 1.29 2.94
CA LYS A 60 -33.01 0.27 3.99
C LYS A 60 -32.28 -1.07 3.74
N ARG A 61 -31.97 -1.38 2.49
CA ARG A 61 -31.36 -2.65 2.05
C ARG A 61 -29.99 -2.49 1.43
N CYS A 62 -29.47 -1.26 1.33
CA CYS A 62 -28.20 -0.96 0.70
C CYS A 62 -27.08 -1.69 1.46
N PRO A 63 -26.34 -2.61 0.82
CA PRO A 63 -25.28 -3.36 1.49
C PRO A 63 -24.21 -2.44 2.08
N ILE A 64 -23.88 -1.35 1.39
CA ILE A 64 -22.90 -0.36 1.83
C ILE A 64 -23.38 0.38 3.08
N LEU A 65 -24.65 0.80 3.13
CA LEU A 65 -25.20 1.43 4.34
C LEU A 65 -25.16 0.47 5.53
N LYS A 66 -25.61 -0.77 5.33
CA LYS A 66 -25.59 -1.79 6.38
C LYS A 66 -24.18 -2.08 6.87
N GLN A 67 -23.21 -2.13 5.95
CA GLN A 67 -21.80 -2.30 6.30
C GLN A 67 -21.28 -1.11 7.10
N ALA A 68 -21.59 0.13 6.70
CA ALA A 68 -21.18 1.33 7.43
C ALA A 68 -21.79 1.38 8.84
N GLN A 69 -23.08 1.07 8.97
CA GLN A 69 -23.76 0.97 10.28
C GLN A 69 -23.17 -0.14 11.16
N SER A 70 -22.89 -1.30 10.57
CA SER A 70 -22.24 -2.39 11.29
C SER A 70 -20.84 -1.99 11.75
N LEU A 71 -20.07 -1.30 10.90
CA LEU A 71 -18.72 -0.84 11.19
C LEU A 71 -18.71 0.23 12.29
N SER A 72 -19.65 1.18 12.25
CA SER A 72 -19.74 2.26 13.24
C SER A 72 -20.05 1.77 14.66
N THR A 73 -20.55 0.53 14.80
CA THR A 73 -20.77 -0.12 16.10
C THR A 73 -19.59 -0.94 16.59
N GLN A 74 -18.56 -1.14 15.76
CA GLN A 74 -17.38 -1.91 16.15
C GLN A 74 -16.50 -1.10 17.10
N PRO A 75 -15.95 -1.74 18.15
CA PRO A 75 -15.10 -1.04 19.12
C PRO A 75 -13.82 -0.49 18.48
N PHE A 76 -13.30 -1.16 17.45
CA PHE A 76 -12.11 -0.74 16.72
C PHE A 76 -12.34 0.35 15.67
N TYR A 77 -13.58 0.83 15.50
CA TYR A 77 -13.89 1.94 14.60
C TYR A 77 -13.80 3.27 15.35
N GLN A 78 -12.85 4.12 14.96
CA GLN A 78 -12.71 5.48 15.44
C GLN A 78 -12.37 6.40 14.28
N LYS A 79 -13.37 7.16 13.82
CA LYS A 79 -13.24 8.01 12.62
C LYS A 79 -12.03 8.93 12.69
N GLY A 80 -11.17 8.88 11.67
CA GLY A 80 -10.01 9.77 11.52
C GLY A 80 -8.90 9.58 12.55
N VAL A 81 -8.89 8.51 13.35
CA VAL A 81 -7.87 8.28 14.39
C VAL A 81 -6.45 8.28 13.84
N ASN A 82 -6.27 7.82 12.60
CA ASN A 82 -4.99 7.79 11.91
C ASN A 82 -4.89 8.83 10.79
N ALA A 83 -5.81 9.79 10.66
CA ALA A 83 -5.78 10.81 9.60
C ALA A 83 -4.58 11.77 9.72
N GLY A 84 -4.04 11.92 10.93
CA GLY A 84 -2.97 12.86 11.27
C GLY A 84 -3.57 14.18 11.78
N LYS A 85 -2.76 14.95 12.53
CA LYS A 85 -3.15 16.30 12.93
C LYS A 85 -2.89 17.24 11.75
N GLU A 86 -3.89 18.04 11.38
CA GLU A 86 -3.71 19.13 10.43
C GLU A 86 -2.87 20.21 11.12
N ASP A 87 -1.72 20.56 10.55
CA ASP A 87 -0.94 21.74 10.95
C ASP A 87 -1.48 23.03 10.30
N GLU A 88 -2.68 22.98 9.71
CA GLU A 88 -3.30 24.08 8.95
C GLU A 88 -4.46 24.71 9.72
N GLN A 89 -4.65 26.01 9.50
CA GLN A 89 -5.59 26.89 10.21
C GLN A 89 -7.01 26.30 10.21
N GLN A 90 -7.63 26.26 11.39
CA GLN A 90 -9.00 25.77 11.60
C GLN A 90 -9.97 26.40 10.59
N GLY A 91 -10.52 25.59 9.67
CA GLY A 91 -11.71 25.98 8.89
C GLY A 91 -11.71 25.74 7.38
N GLN A 92 -10.63 25.25 6.76
CA GLN A 92 -10.67 24.84 5.34
C GLN A 92 -10.72 23.31 5.21
N GLU A 93 -11.78 22.77 4.61
CA GLU A 93 -11.81 21.36 4.20
C GLU A 93 -10.64 21.12 3.23
N THR A 94 -9.67 20.30 3.63
CA THR A 94 -8.52 19.95 2.80
C THR A 94 -8.96 18.97 1.70
N VAL A 95 -9.38 19.52 0.56
CA VAL A 95 -9.69 18.75 -0.66
C VAL A 95 -8.46 17.94 -1.09
N ASP A 96 -8.65 16.66 -1.41
CA ASP A 96 -7.57 15.79 -1.89
C ASP A 96 -6.96 16.33 -3.20
N VAL A 97 -5.63 16.40 -3.25
CA VAL A 97 -4.92 16.87 -4.44
C VAL A 97 -4.78 15.73 -5.44
N THR A 98 -5.50 15.82 -6.56
CA THR A 98 -5.49 14.80 -7.61
C THR A 98 -4.17 14.78 -8.39
N SER A 99 -3.82 13.66 -9.03
CA SER A 99 -2.62 13.59 -9.89
C SER A 99 -2.62 14.62 -11.02
N GLU A 100 -3.80 14.95 -11.53
CA GLU A 100 -3.98 16.01 -12.54
C GLU A 100 -3.67 17.40 -11.96
N MET A 101 -4.16 17.70 -10.76
CA MET A 101 -3.83 18.96 -10.08
C MET A 101 -2.33 19.09 -9.84
N LYS A 102 -1.67 18.01 -9.39
CA LYS A 102 -0.20 18.00 -9.18
C LYS A 102 0.56 18.23 -10.49
N ARG A 103 0.15 17.57 -11.57
CA ARG A 103 0.74 17.75 -12.91
C ARG A 103 0.59 19.19 -13.38
N ASN A 104 -0.62 19.74 -13.29
CA ASN A 104 -0.91 21.09 -13.75
C ASN A 104 -0.12 22.13 -12.94
N ALA A 105 0.03 21.92 -11.63
CA ALA A 105 0.88 22.76 -10.78
C ALA A 105 2.34 22.75 -11.26
N VAL A 106 2.91 21.57 -11.55
CA VAL A 106 4.29 21.47 -12.08
C VAL A 106 4.43 22.13 -13.46
N TYR A 107 3.45 21.93 -14.35
CA TYR A 107 3.47 22.54 -15.69
C TYR A 107 3.24 24.04 -15.69
N SER A 108 2.68 24.60 -14.61
CA SER A 108 2.51 26.04 -14.44
C SER A 108 3.76 26.78 -13.97
N LEU A 109 4.81 26.06 -13.56
CA LEU A 109 6.09 26.65 -13.19
C LEU A 109 6.77 27.28 -14.41
N ASN A 110 7.59 28.31 -14.16
CA ASN A 110 8.53 28.75 -15.19
C ASN A 110 9.73 27.78 -15.29
N ILE A 111 10.49 27.88 -16.39
CA ILE A 111 11.61 26.98 -16.67
C ILE A 111 12.65 26.99 -15.55
N SER A 112 12.96 28.18 -15.00
CA SER A 112 13.93 28.32 -13.90
C SER A 112 13.45 27.61 -12.63
N GLU A 113 12.19 27.82 -12.24
CA GLU A 113 11.56 27.18 -11.09
C GLU A 113 11.54 25.65 -11.23
N PHE A 114 11.19 25.14 -12.42
CA PHE A 114 11.19 23.71 -12.69
C PHE A 114 12.58 23.09 -12.47
N PHE A 115 13.63 23.68 -13.02
CA PHE A 115 15.00 23.20 -12.80
C PHE A 115 15.49 23.42 -11.36
N GLN A 116 15.03 24.45 -10.66
CA GLN A 116 15.31 24.61 -9.23
C GLN A 116 14.70 23.47 -8.40
N VAL A 117 13.46 23.04 -8.70
CA VAL A 117 12.84 21.88 -8.03
C VAL A 117 13.64 20.61 -8.30
N ILE A 118 14.06 20.35 -9.54
CA ILE A 118 14.89 19.19 -9.89
C ILE A 118 16.21 19.21 -9.11
N ARG A 119 16.97 20.32 -9.17
CA ARG A 119 18.25 20.44 -8.45
C ARG A 119 18.09 20.26 -6.94
N LYS A 120 16.97 20.73 -6.37
CA LYS A 120 16.64 20.53 -4.96
C LYS A 120 16.38 19.07 -4.63
N ILE A 121 15.64 18.34 -5.47
CA ILE A 121 15.42 16.89 -5.32
C ILE A 121 16.77 16.17 -5.35
N GLU A 122 17.64 16.50 -6.30
CA GLU A 122 18.97 15.90 -6.42
C GLU A 122 19.84 16.15 -5.19
N SER A 123 19.89 17.40 -4.73
CA SER A 123 20.65 17.80 -3.56
C SER A 123 20.15 17.12 -2.28
N VAL A 124 18.82 17.06 -2.08
CA VAL A 124 18.23 16.40 -0.92
C VAL A 124 18.50 14.90 -0.96
N HIS A 125 18.31 14.26 -2.11
CA HIS A 125 18.57 12.83 -2.30
C HIS A 125 20.02 12.47 -1.99
N ALA A 126 20.99 13.18 -2.58
CA ALA A 126 22.41 12.97 -2.34
C ALA A 126 22.85 13.22 -0.89
N ARG A 127 22.03 13.94 -0.10
CA ARG A 127 22.29 14.17 1.32
C ARG A 127 21.75 13.04 2.20
N ILE A 128 20.62 12.42 1.85
CA ILE A 128 19.87 11.55 2.77
C ILE A 128 19.72 10.09 2.30
N CYS A 129 19.96 9.79 1.02
CA CYS A 129 19.63 8.50 0.40
C CYS A 129 20.86 7.68 -0.04
N ASN A 130 22.03 7.86 0.59
CA ASN A 130 23.28 7.28 0.11
C ASN A 130 23.45 5.78 0.43
N ASP A 131 22.68 5.25 1.39
CA ASP A 131 22.94 3.94 1.99
C ASP A 131 21.78 2.93 1.87
N ILE A 132 20.90 3.09 0.87
CA ILE A 132 19.81 2.11 0.64
C ILE A 132 20.40 0.84 0.02
N LYS A 133 20.61 -0.17 0.87
CA LYS A 133 21.22 -1.45 0.49
C LYS A 133 20.26 -2.39 -0.21
N GLU A 134 20.80 -3.24 -1.06
CA GLU A 134 20.09 -4.42 -1.54
C GLU A 134 20.01 -5.47 -0.44
N SER A 135 18.83 -6.06 -0.27
CA SER A 135 18.60 -7.11 0.73
C SER A 135 17.59 -8.11 0.19
N TYR A 136 18.02 -8.89 -0.81
CA TYR A 136 17.22 -9.99 -1.36
C TYR A 136 17.48 -11.27 -0.56
N LYS A 137 16.50 -11.69 0.27
CA LYS A 137 16.70 -12.71 1.30
C LYS A 137 15.62 -13.78 1.23
N ILE A 138 15.95 -14.97 0.75
CA ILE A 138 14.97 -16.07 0.71
C ILE A 138 15.25 -17.02 1.87
N PRO A 139 14.42 -17.04 2.92
CA PRO A 139 14.63 -17.92 4.06
C PRO A 139 14.33 -19.37 3.70
N GLU A 140 15.04 -20.31 4.33
CA GLU A 140 14.89 -21.75 4.08
C GLU A 140 13.45 -22.23 4.37
N ALA A 141 12.80 -21.65 5.38
CA ALA A 141 11.42 -21.94 5.74
C ALA A 141 10.43 -21.70 4.58
N CYS A 142 10.76 -20.81 3.63
CA CYS A 142 9.94 -20.55 2.45
C CYS A 142 10.22 -21.50 1.27
N GLY A 143 11.09 -22.51 1.43
CA GLY A 143 11.53 -23.41 0.36
C GLY A 143 10.39 -24.07 -0.41
N LEU A 144 9.36 -24.59 0.29
CA LEU A 144 8.20 -25.22 -0.35
C LEU A 144 7.41 -24.23 -1.23
N TRP A 145 7.27 -22.99 -0.76
CA TRP A 145 6.62 -21.94 -1.52
C TRP A 145 7.42 -21.59 -2.77
N ILE A 146 8.74 -21.43 -2.66
CA ILE A 146 9.62 -21.09 -3.79
C ILE A 146 9.63 -22.19 -4.86
N LYS A 147 9.63 -23.47 -4.45
CA LYS A 147 9.57 -24.62 -5.37
C LYS A 147 8.19 -24.83 -6.01
N GLY A 148 7.17 -24.10 -5.56
CA GLY A 148 5.79 -24.28 -6.02
C GLY A 148 5.17 -25.60 -5.55
N GLU A 149 5.70 -26.19 -4.47
CA GLU A 149 5.27 -27.48 -3.90
C GLU A 149 4.14 -27.30 -2.87
N VAL A 150 3.62 -26.08 -2.71
CA VAL A 150 2.44 -25.77 -1.89
C VAL A 150 1.15 -26.27 -2.54
N ASP A 151 0.06 -26.34 -1.77
CA ASP A 151 -1.27 -26.78 -2.25
C ASP A 151 -1.60 -26.16 -3.62
N ARG A 152 -1.93 -27.03 -4.59
CA ARG A 152 -2.28 -26.70 -5.98
C ARG A 152 -3.43 -25.69 -6.10
N ASN A 153 -4.20 -25.48 -5.03
CA ASN A 153 -5.26 -24.48 -4.96
C ASN A 153 -4.76 -23.04 -4.77
N VAL A 154 -3.49 -22.85 -4.42
CA VAL A 154 -2.85 -21.52 -4.34
C VAL A 154 -2.32 -21.12 -5.71
N PRO A 155 -2.76 -20.01 -6.32
CA PRO A 155 -2.22 -19.51 -7.57
C PRO A 155 -0.75 -19.15 -7.38
N PHE A 156 0.14 -19.93 -8.01
CA PHE A 156 1.57 -19.66 -8.01
C PHE A 156 1.92 -18.63 -9.08
N GLN A 157 2.59 -17.56 -8.68
CA GLN A 157 3.23 -16.61 -9.57
C GLN A 157 4.60 -16.28 -8.97
N GLU A 158 5.66 -16.76 -9.62
CA GLU A 158 7.04 -16.70 -9.14
C GLU A 158 7.41 -15.32 -8.57
N LYS A 159 7.24 -14.26 -9.38
CA LYS A 159 7.52 -12.87 -8.95
C LYS A 159 6.79 -12.46 -7.67
N HIS A 160 5.56 -12.92 -7.45
CA HIS A 160 4.81 -12.59 -6.24
C HIS A 160 5.30 -13.38 -5.02
N VAL A 161 5.60 -14.66 -5.21
CA VAL A 161 6.13 -15.56 -4.18
C VAL A 161 7.52 -15.11 -3.75
N THR A 162 8.41 -14.82 -4.69
CA THR A 162 9.75 -14.27 -4.45
C THR A 162 9.71 -13.02 -3.59
N GLN A 163 8.81 -12.08 -3.92
CA GLN A 163 8.62 -10.88 -3.12
C GLN A 163 8.11 -11.17 -1.70
N GLN A 164 7.18 -12.12 -1.54
CA GLN A 164 6.66 -12.48 -0.21
C GLN A 164 7.76 -13.12 0.64
N ALA A 165 8.47 -14.10 0.08
CA ALA A 165 9.58 -14.77 0.74
C ALA A 165 10.69 -13.78 1.12
N SER A 166 10.98 -12.82 0.25
CA SER A 166 11.99 -11.80 0.56
C SER A 166 11.59 -10.84 1.69
N ILE A 167 10.31 -10.47 1.79
CA ILE A 167 9.81 -9.72 2.95
C ILE A 167 10.02 -10.53 4.24
N LEU A 168 9.74 -11.83 4.23
CA LEU A 168 9.91 -12.70 5.39
C LEU A 168 11.38 -12.90 5.75
N GLY A 169 12.26 -13.08 4.76
CA GLY A 169 13.69 -13.22 5.00
C GLY A 169 14.32 -11.96 5.59
N ASN A 170 13.84 -10.79 5.18
CA ASN A 170 14.26 -9.52 5.79
C ASN A 170 13.76 -9.38 7.23
N LEU A 171 12.52 -9.80 7.53
CA LEU A 171 12.01 -9.84 8.91
C LEU A 171 12.82 -10.81 9.79
N GLU A 172 13.23 -11.96 9.25
CA GLU A 172 14.07 -12.95 9.94
C GLU A 172 15.48 -12.40 10.19
N GLU A 173 16.16 -11.86 9.17
CA GLU A 173 17.50 -11.29 9.30
C GLU A 173 17.53 -10.08 10.24
N PHE A 174 16.47 -9.26 10.23
CA PHE A 174 16.36 -8.11 11.11
C PHE A 174 15.98 -8.49 12.56
N GLY A 175 15.72 -9.77 12.84
CA GLY A 175 15.40 -10.29 14.17
C GLY A 175 13.95 -10.07 14.62
N VAL A 176 13.02 -9.78 13.71
CA VAL A 176 11.58 -9.68 14.03
C VAL A 176 10.92 -11.06 14.05
N LEU A 177 11.34 -11.94 13.13
CA LEU A 177 10.93 -13.35 13.11
C LEU A 177 12.03 -14.21 13.69
N GLU A 178 11.63 -15.18 14.52
CA GLU A 178 12.54 -16.20 15.02
C GLU A 178 12.87 -17.19 13.90
N ARG A 179 14.16 -17.49 13.75
CA ARG A 179 14.65 -18.40 12.73
C ARG A 179 14.19 -19.82 13.04
N VAL A 180 13.44 -20.42 12.10
CA VAL A 180 13.00 -21.82 12.23
C VAL A 180 14.15 -22.72 11.81
N VAL A 181 14.69 -23.50 12.76
CA VAL A 181 15.68 -24.55 12.45
C VAL A 181 14.93 -25.79 12.02
N VAL A 182 14.98 -26.13 10.73
CA VAL A 182 14.41 -27.39 10.22
C VAL A 182 15.32 -28.54 10.65
N LYS A 183 14.83 -29.45 11.49
CA LYS A 183 15.48 -30.73 11.77
C LYS A 183 14.66 -31.87 11.17
N GLY A 184 15.15 -32.45 10.06
CA GLY A 184 14.60 -33.65 9.42
C GLY A 184 13.70 -33.40 8.20
N GLU A 185 13.32 -34.48 7.49
CA GLU A 185 12.48 -34.46 6.28
C GLU A 185 11.00 -34.11 6.53
N LYS A 186 10.61 -33.95 7.80
CA LYS A 186 9.30 -33.44 8.19
C LYS A 186 9.45 -32.02 8.70
N PHE A 187 8.63 -31.11 8.18
CA PHE A 187 8.39 -29.77 8.71
C PHE A 187 7.73 -29.86 10.10
N GLU A 188 8.44 -30.43 11.08
CA GLU A 188 8.08 -30.25 12.49
C GLU A 188 8.63 -28.88 12.88
N LEU A 189 7.72 -27.91 12.96
CA LEU A 189 7.95 -26.67 13.70
C LEU A 189 8.49 -27.12 15.06
N VAL A 190 9.79 -26.93 15.29
CA VAL A 190 10.40 -27.14 16.60
C VAL A 190 9.45 -26.47 17.59
N GLU A 191 8.89 -27.25 18.51
CA GLU A 191 8.09 -26.72 19.60
C GLU A 191 8.90 -25.57 20.19
N LEU A 192 8.49 -24.34 19.86
CA LEU A 192 9.06 -23.14 20.45
C LEU A 192 8.96 -23.39 21.94
N SER A 193 10.12 -23.38 22.58
CA SER A 193 10.31 -23.81 23.96
C SER A 193 9.13 -23.34 24.82
N GLU A 194 8.64 -24.24 25.69
CA GLU A 194 7.53 -24.02 26.63
C GLU A 194 7.75 -22.82 27.60
N ASN A 195 8.81 -22.03 27.40
CA ASN A 195 9.18 -20.85 28.14
C ASN A 195 9.07 -19.52 27.35
N SER A 196 8.45 -19.49 26.17
CA SER A 196 8.34 -18.25 25.36
C SER A 196 7.01 -17.52 25.57
N ASN A 197 7.07 -16.20 25.75
CA ASN A 197 5.93 -15.31 25.45
C ASN A 197 5.42 -15.67 24.04
N GLY A 198 4.22 -16.26 23.96
CA GLY A 198 3.80 -17.05 22.79
C GLY A 198 3.88 -16.37 21.42
N VAL A 199 3.84 -17.18 20.36
CA VAL A 199 3.91 -16.78 18.94
C VAL A 199 3.13 -15.49 18.67
N PRO A 200 3.77 -14.46 18.08
CA PRO A 200 3.12 -13.18 17.86
C PRO A 200 1.94 -13.30 16.89
N ALA A 201 0.95 -12.45 17.10
CA ALA A 201 -0.10 -12.23 16.12
C ALA A 201 0.46 -11.49 14.90
N VAL A 202 -0.26 -11.56 13.78
CA VAL A 202 0.16 -10.89 12.54
C VAL A 202 -0.98 -10.03 12.03
N VAL A 203 -0.67 -8.78 11.74
CA VAL A 203 -1.60 -7.82 11.16
C VAL A 203 -1.12 -7.47 9.75
N GLU A 204 -1.79 -7.97 8.73
CA GLU A 204 -1.51 -7.60 7.34
C GLU A 204 -2.40 -6.41 6.92
N PHE A 205 -1.76 -5.27 6.71
CA PHE A 205 -2.39 -4.08 6.17
C PHE A 205 -2.44 -4.14 4.65
N GLY A 206 -3.62 -3.82 4.08
CA GLY A 206 -3.82 -3.91 2.64
C GLY A 206 -3.79 -5.36 2.14
N ALA A 207 -4.30 -6.30 2.94
CA ALA A 207 -4.10 -7.74 2.74
C ALA A 207 -4.56 -8.28 1.38
N GLY A 208 -5.62 -7.69 0.80
CA GLY A 208 -6.18 -8.13 -0.47
C GLY A 208 -6.46 -9.65 -0.46
N ARG A 209 -5.65 -10.40 -1.22
CA ARG A 209 -5.78 -11.87 -1.34
C ARG A 209 -5.30 -12.65 -0.11
N GLY A 210 -4.47 -12.06 0.75
CA GLY A 210 -3.96 -12.65 2.01
C GLY A 210 -2.80 -13.65 1.86
N TYR A 211 -2.12 -13.68 0.71
CA TYR A 211 -1.06 -14.67 0.47
C TYR A 211 0.24 -14.39 1.22
N LEU A 212 0.53 -13.14 1.57
CA LEU A 212 1.70 -12.84 2.40
C LEU A 212 1.53 -13.45 3.79
N THR A 213 0.36 -13.27 4.43
CA THR A 213 0.10 -13.96 5.69
C THR A 213 -0.05 -15.46 5.53
N GLN A 214 -0.57 -15.97 4.41
CA GLN A 214 -0.61 -17.43 4.21
C GLN A 214 0.80 -18.04 4.22
N MET A 215 1.76 -17.45 3.50
CA MET A 215 3.15 -17.89 3.53
C MET A 215 3.74 -17.82 4.94
N LEU A 216 3.48 -16.74 5.66
CA LEU A 216 3.94 -16.58 7.04
C LEU A 216 3.34 -17.66 7.98
N ALA A 217 2.05 -17.99 7.84
CA ALA A 217 1.38 -19.03 8.61
C ALA A 217 1.85 -20.46 8.24
N ASP A 218 2.27 -20.67 7.00
CA ASP A 218 2.86 -21.94 6.56
C ASP A 218 4.30 -22.11 7.06
N CYS A 219 5.10 -21.04 7.05
CA CYS A 219 6.54 -21.11 7.28
C CYS A 219 6.97 -20.85 8.74
N TYR A 220 6.21 -20.04 9.50
CA TYR A 220 6.61 -19.56 10.83
C TYR A 220 5.62 -19.92 11.95
N GLY A 221 4.68 -20.84 11.69
CA GLY A 221 3.77 -21.35 12.73
C GLY A 221 2.81 -20.31 13.31
N ILE A 222 2.52 -19.23 12.59
CA ILE A 222 1.60 -18.17 13.04
C ILE A 222 0.19 -18.72 13.23
N ARG A 223 -0.36 -18.51 14.43
CA ARG A 223 -1.70 -18.99 14.83
C ARG A 223 -2.76 -17.89 14.89
N ARG A 224 -2.37 -16.61 14.84
CA ARG A 224 -3.31 -15.48 14.96
C ARG A 224 -3.06 -14.47 13.84
N VAL A 225 -4.06 -14.30 12.98
CA VAL A 225 -3.98 -13.53 11.74
C VAL A 225 -5.11 -12.52 11.68
N PHE A 226 -4.74 -11.27 11.42
CA PHE A 226 -5.62 -10.13 11.25
C PHE A 226 -5.36 -9.53 9.87
N LEU A 227 -6.38 -9.51 9.02
CA LEU A 227 -6.29 -8.97 7.66
C LEU A 227 -7.08 -7.66 7.58
N VAL A 228 -6.40 -6.54 7.36
CA VAL A 228 -7.00 -5.20 7.29
C VAL A 228 -7.14 -4.76 5.83
N GLU A 229 -8.34 -4.42 5.40
CA GLU A 229 -8.60 -3.88 4.07
C GLU A 229 -9.89 -3.06 4.00
N ARG A 230 -9.96 -2.08 3.10
CA ARG A 230 -11.20 -1.30 2.87
C ARG A 230 -12.32 -2.14 2.26
N LYS A 231 -11.96 -3.02 1.32
CA LYS A 231 -12.89 -3.81 0.51
C LYS A 231 -12.30 -5.21 0.29
N ALA A 232 -13.09 -6.23 0.59
CA ALA A 232 -12.67 -7.62 0.43
C ALA A 232 -12.70 -8.11 -1.01
N TYR A 233 -11.57 -7.95 -1.70
CA TYR A 233 -11.39 -8.43 -3.07
C TYR A 233 -10.92 -9.88 -3.09
N LYS A 234 -11.89 -10.81 -3.03
CA LYS A 234 -11.68 -12.27 -3.17
C LYS A 234 -10.87 -12.83 -2.00
N LEU A 235 -11.59 -13.39 -1.02
CA LEU A 235 -11.14 -14.10 0.19
C LEU A 235 -10.35 -15.38 -0.13
N LYS A 236 -9.30 -15.28 -0.96
CA LYS A 236 -8.65 -16.44 -1.58
C LYS A 236 -7.83 -17.24 -0.57
N ALA A 237 -6.97 -16.57 0.20
CA ALA A 237 -6.21 -17.22 1.26
C ALA A 237 -7.09 -17.60 2.45
N ASP A 238 -8.22 -16.95 2.68
CA ASP A 238 -9.11 -17.25 3.83
C ASP A 238 -9.54 -18.72 3.84
N ARG A 239 -9.75 -19.33 2.66
CA ARG A 239 -10.17 -20.73 2.57
C ARG A 239 -9.10 -21.66 3.15
N SER A 240 -7.85 -21.52 2.70
CA SER A 240 -6.73 -22.36 3.15
C SER A 240 -6.35 -22.03 4.59
N LEU A 241 -6.34 -20.75 4.97
CA LEU A 241 -6.08 -20.33 6.35
C LEU A 241 -7.09 -20.89 7.35
N ARG A 242 -8.39 -20.94 7.00
CA ARG A 242 -9.44 -21.52 7.85
C ARG A 242 -9.37 -23.05 7.97
N GLN A 243 -8.64 -23.72 7.08
CA GLN A 243 -8.43 -25.16 7.14
C GLN A 243 -7.27 -25.54 8.07
N LYS A 244 -6.44 -24.57 8.48
CA LYS A 244 -5.37 -24.81 9.45
C LYS A 244 -5.98 -24.96 10.84
N GLU A 245 -5.68 -26.08 11.49
CA GLU A 245 -6.05 -26.31 12.87
C GLU A 245 -5.44 -25.24 13.78
N ASN A 246 -6.21 -24.77 14.75
CA ASN A 246 -5.79 -23.79 15.75
C ASN A 246 -5.33 -22.41 15.20
N LEU A 247 -5.70 -22.06 13.97
CA LEU A 247 -5.49 -20.71 13.41
C LEU A 247 -6.73 -19.82 13.58
N ILE A 248 -6.55 -18.70 14.27
CA ILE A 248 -7.54 -17.63 14.40
C ILE A 248 -7.35 -16.65 13.24
N LEU A 249 -8.38 -16.51 12.40
CA LEU A 249 -8.42 -15.58 11.29
C LEU A 249 -9.54 -14.54 11.49
N GLU A 250 -9.15 -13.29 11.62
CA GLU A 250 -10.05 -12.13 11.65
C GLU A 250 -9.76 -11.19 10.48
N ARG A 251 -10.79 -10.76 9.77
CA ARG A 251 -10.65 -9.85 8.63
C ARG A 251 -11.42 -8.57 8.89
N LEU A 252 -10.68 -7.50 9.13
CA LEU A 252 -11.19 -6.17 9.48
C LEU A 252 -11.46 -5.38 8.19
N LYS A 253 -12.74 -5.25 7.82
CA LYS A 253 -13.17 -4.47 6.65
C LYS A 253 -13.36 -3.00 7.04
N ILE A 254 -12.26 -2.25 7.07
CA ILE A 254 -12.19 -0.88 7.60
C ILE A 254 -11.11 -0.08 6.84
N ASP A 255 -11.28 1.24 6.76
CA ASP A 255 -10.17 2.11 6.32
C ASP A 255 -9.13 2.21 7.43
N ILE A 256 -7.85 2.16 7.07
CA ILE A 256 -6.75 2.26 8.03
C ILE A 256 -6.83 3.61 8.75
N GLU A 257 -7.35 4.65 8.07
CA GLU A 257 -7.60 5.97 8.66
C GLU A 257 -8.50 5.92 9.91
N ASP A 258 -9.44 4.98 9.96
CA ASP A 258 -10.46 4.86 11.01
C ASP A 258 -10.18 3.71 12.01
N LEU A 259 -9.10 2.95 11.82
CA LEU A 259 -8.83 1.75 12.60
C LEU A 259 -8.05 2.04 13.89
N ASN A 260 -8.64 1.71 15.03
CA ASN A 260 -7.93 1.63 16.31
C ASN A 260 -7.59 0.16 16.64
N LEU A 261 -6.33 -0.24 16.41
CA LEU A 261 -5.86 -1.61 16.67
C LEU A 261 -5.98 -2.03 18.14
N ASN A 262 -5.77 -1.12 19.09
CA ASN A 262 -5.88 -1.43 20.53
C ASN A 262 -7.31 -1.78 20.95
N ALA A 263 -8.31 -1.42 20.16
CA ALA A 263 -9.71 -1.75 20.43
C ALA A 263 -10.16 -3.05 19.73
N VAL A 264 -9.25 -3.76 19.05
CA VAL A 264 -9.48 -5.11 18.53
C VAL A 264 -9.30 -6.11 19.67
N LYS A 265 -10.40 -6.56 20.27
CA LYS A 265 -10.42 -7.40 21.49
C LYS A 265 -9.55 -8.65 21.41
N SER A 266 -9.56 -9.33 20.26
CA SER A 266 -8.80 -10.55 19.96
C SER A 266 -7.29 -10.30 19.80
N LEU A 267 -6.85 -9.05 19.66
CA LEU A 267 -5.45 -8.62 19.54
C LEU A 267 -4.88 -8.02 20.85
N GLN A 268 -5.75 -7.62 21.79
CA GLN A 268 -5.36 -6.95 23.03
C GLN A 268 -4.38 -7.78 23.87
N GLY A 269 -3.33 -7.12 24.38
CA GLY A 269 -2.29 -7.75 25.20
C GLY A 269 -1.37 -8.72 24.45
N LEU A 270 -1.50 -8.83 23.12
CA LEU A 270 -0.67 -9.71 22.31
C LEU A 270 0.48 -8.96 21.65
N PRO A 271 1.68 -9.56 21.60
CA PRO A 271 2.71 -9.10 20.68
C PRO A 271 2.25 -9.35 19.24
N TYR A 272 2.49 -8.40 18.34
CA TYR A 272 2.14 -8.56 16.93
C TYR A 272 3.18 -8.01 15.97
N ILE A 273 3.19 -8.55 14.76
CA ILE A 273 4.01 -8.09 13.63
C ILE A 273 3.09 -7.44 12.60
N ALA A 274 3.41 -6.22 12.19
CA ALA A 274 2.68 -5.52 11.14
C ALA A 274 3.34 -5.71 9.77
N ILE A 275 2.60 -6.22 8.78
CA ILE A 275 3.13 -6.46 7.44
C ILE A 275 2.22 -5.83 6.37
N GLY A 276 2.77 -5.57 5.18
CA GLY A 276 1.94 -5.07 4.08
C GLY A 276 2.64 -5.16 2.72
N LYS A 277 1.95 -5.73 1.73
CA LYS A 277 2.40 -5.81 0.33
C LYS A 277 1.20 -5.70 -0.63
N HIS A 278 1.01 -4.61 -1.36
CA HIS A 278 1.73 -3.33 -1.38
C HIS A 278 0.82 -2.28 -0.75
N LEU A 279 1.37 -1.42 0.13
CA LEU A 279 0.61 -0.31 0.68
C LEU A 279 0.71 0.90 -0.24
N CYS A 280 -0.43 1.35 -0.75
CA CYS A 280 -0.49 2.41 -1.75
C CYS A 280 -0.56 3.81 -1.11
N GLY A 281 0.38 4.67 -1.48
CA GLY A 281 0.39 6.10 -1.17
C GLY A 281 0.22 6.38 0.32
N PRO A 282 -0.86 7.05 0.76
CA PRO A 282 -1.07 7.42 2.15
C PRO A 282 -1.29 6.22 3.07
N ALA A 283 -1.64 5.04 2.54
CA ALA A 283 -1.89 3.85 3.36
C ALA A 283 -0.67 3.47 4.21
N THR A 284 0.56 3.68 3.72
CA THR A 284 1.78 3.48 4.51
C THR A 284 1.80 4.39 5.73
N ASP A 285 1.59 5.70 5.56
CA ASP A 285 1.58 6.67 6.66
C ASP A 285 0.45 6.41 7.66
N LEU A 286 -0.74 6.04 7.16
CA LEU A 286 -1.87 5.63 8.01
C LEU A 286 -1.52 4.38 8.84
N THR A 287 -0.87 3.38 8.24
CA THR A 287 -0.43 2.16 8.93
C THR A 287 0.62 2.46 10.00
N LEU A 288 1.63 3.28 9.69
CA LEU A 288 2.66 3.66 10.66
C LEU A 288 2.04 4.37 11.87
N ARG A 289 1.09 5.28 11.65
CA ARG A 289 0.30 5.89 12.73
C ARG A 289 -0.52 4.85 13.49
N CYS A 290 -1.25 4.00 12.79
CA CYS A 290 -2.07 2.94 13.40
C CYS A 290 -1.27 2.04 14.34
N CYS A 291 0.00 1.77 14.02
CA CYS A 291 0.88 0.94 14.85
C CYS A 291 1.49 1.68 16.05
N LEU A 292 1.67 3.01 16.00
CA LEU A 292 2.48 3.76 16.99
C LEU A 292 1.75 4.93 17.70
N VAL A 293 0.55 5.32 17.27
CA VAL A 293 -0.19 6.49 17.81
C VAL A 293 -0.49 6.40 19.31
N ASN A 294 -0.44 5.20 19.91
CA ASN A 294 -0.90 4.98 21.28
C ASN A 294 0.20 4.76 22.32
N GLU A 295 1.48 4.87 21.96
CA GLU A 295 2.57 4.81 22.95
C GLU A 295 2.68 6.10 23.79
N ARG A 296 1.98 7.17 23.41
CA ARG A 296 2.05 8.47 24.11
C ARG A 296 0.96 8.70 25.17
N ASN A 297 -0.05 7.83 25.25
CA ASN A 297 -1.13 7.90 26.25
C ASN A 297 -0.97 6.80 27.31
N VAL A 298 0.20 6.74 27.93
CA VAL A 298 0.63 5.69 28.90
C VAL A 298 -0.23 5.67 30.17
N GLU A 299 -1.10 6.64 30.40
CA GLU A 299 -1.86 6.75 31.66
C GLU A 299 -3.25 6.10 31.66
N GLN A 300 -3.77 5.57 30.55
CA GLN A 300 -5.08 4.91 30.56
C GLN A 300 -5.11 3.60 29.74
N CYS A 301 -5.30 2.50 30.48
CA CYS A 301 -5.65 1.14 30.04
C CYS A 301 -4.46 0.17 29.83
N GLY A 302 -4.20 -0.67 30.84
CA GLY A 302 -3.17 -1.71 30.87
C GLY A 302 -3.45 -2.93 29.98
N SER A 303 -3.82 -2.75 28.71
CA SER A 303 -4.10 -3.86 27.77
C SER A 303 -3.87 -3.48 26.29
N ASN A 304 -2.81 -2.73 26.00
CA ASN A 304 -2.45 -2.40 24.61
C ASN A 304 -1.88 -3.63 23.88
N CYS A 305 -2.09 -3.72 22.56
CA CYS A 305 -1.33 -4.67 21.76
C CYS A 305 0.09 -4.12 21.56
N HIS A 306 1.09 -5.01 21.55
CA HIS A 306 2.50 -4.62 21.54
C HIS A 306 3.09 -4.90 20.16
N LEU A 307 3.53 -3.87 19.44
CA LEU A 307 4.22 -4.05 18.19
C LEU A 307 5.60 -4.69 18.47
N LYS A 308 5.89 -5.87 17.90
CA LYS A 308 7.26 -6.43 17.91
C LYS A 308 8.11 -5.84 16.80
N GLY A 309 7.52 -5.69 15.62
CA GLY A 309 8.17 -5.11 14.46
C GLY A 309 7.23 -5.03 13.26
N LEU A 310 7.73 -4.42 12.19
CA LEU A 310 7.00 -4.23 10.96
C LEU A 310 7.85 -4.43 9.72
N ALA A 311 7.20 -4.79 8.61
CA ALA A 311 7.79 -4.78 7.27
C ALA A 311 6.74 -4.35 6.24
N LEU A 312 6.91 -3.16 5.67
CA LEU A 312 5.95 -2.54 4.76
C LEU A 312 6.59 -2.27 3.39
N ALA A 313 6.10 -2.95 2.36
CA ALA A 313 6.48 -2.67 0.98
C ALA A 313 5.70 -1.46 0.48
N THR A 314 6.40 -0.34 0.27
CA THR A 314 5.82 0.94 -0.14
C THR A 314 5.55 0.96 -1.64
N CYS A 315 4.46 1.60 -2.07
CA CYS A 315 4.07 1.67 -3.49
C CYS A 315 3.15 2.87 -3.76
N CYS A 316 2.97 3.23 -5.03
CA CYS A 316 2.06 4.28 -5.48
C CYS A 316 2.28 5.63 -4.78
N HIS A 317 3.54 6.05 -4.63
CA HIS A 317 3.90 7.32 -3.98
C HIS A 317 3.21 8.54 -4.60
N HIS A 318 2.82 8.47 -5.88
CA HIS A 318 2.03 9.50 -6.56
C HIS A 318 0.67 9.79 -5.92
N LEU A 319 0.12 8.83 -5.16
CA LEU A 319 -1.13 9.00 -4.41
C LEU A 319 -0.92 9.68 -3.05
N CYS A 320 0.32 9.86 -2.58
CA CYS A 320 0.57 10.49 -1.29
C CYS A 320 -0.02 11.91 -1.23
N GLN A 321 -0.54 12.26 -0.07
CA GLN A 321 -1.16 13.55 0.21
C GLN A 321 -0.40 14.20 1.37
N TRP A 322 -0.20 15.52 1.31
CA TRP A 322 0.51 16.24 2.37
C TRP A 322 -0.15 16.00 3.73
N LYS A 323 -1.49 16.11 3.80
CA LYS A 323 -2.26 15.91 5.05
C LYS A 323 -1.94 14.59 5.75
N HIS A 324 -1.79 13.50 4.99
CA HIS A 324 -1.52 12.18 5.51
C HIS A 324 -0.04 11.92 5.79
N TYR A 325 0.88 12.56 5.06
CA TYR A 325 2.30 12.28 5.17
C TYR A 325 2.81 12.46 6.61
N ILE A 326 3.56 11.46 7.09
CA ILE A 326 3.78 11.30 8.52
C ILE A 326 4.89 12.21 9.08
N ASN A 327 5.87 12.57 8.26
CA ASN A 327 7.05 13.34 8.69
C ASN A 327 7.21 14.68 7.97
N LYS A 328 6.15 15.50 8.03
CA LYS A 328 6.13 16.86 7.44
C LYS A 328 7.29 17.71 7.95
N LYS A 329 7.57 17.64 9.26
CA LYS A 329 8.65 18.41 9.92
C LYS A 329 10.02 18.08 9.34
N TYR A 330 10.34 16.80 9.16
CA TYR A 330 11.58 16.38 8.54
C TYR A 330 11.69 16.86 7.08
N LEU A 331 10.64 16.70 6.27
CA LEU A 331 10.70 17.22 4.90
C LEU A 331 10.86 18.75 4.86
N THR A 332 10.15 19.47 5.73
CA THR A 332 10.26 20.93 5.83
C THR A 332 11.66 21.36 6.27
N SER A 333 12.33 20.63 7.17
CA SER A 333 13.72 20.93 7.56
C SER A 333 14.73 20.67 6.42
N LEU A 334 14.38 19.81 5.47
CA LEU A 334 15.11 19.63 4.21
C LEU A 334 14.75 20.69 3.15
N GLY A 335 13.85 21.62 3.48
CA GLY A 335 13.32 22.66 2.61
C GLY A 335 12.13 22.23 1.75
N ILE A 336 11.61 21.01 1.89
CA ILE A 336 10.47 20.52 1.10
C ILE A 336 9.16 20.87 1.82
N GLY A 337 8.46 21.88 1.31
CA GLY A 337 7.12 22.27 1.75
C GLY A 337 6.01 21.49 1.04
N LYS A 338 4.76 21.91 1.25
CA LYS A 338 3.54 21.28 0.72
C LYS A 338 3.52 21.21 -0.81
N GLU A 339 3.80 22.33 -1.48
CA GLU A 339 3.77 22.40 -2.94
C GLU A 339 4.88 21.55 -3.57
N GLU A 340 6.10 21.61 -3.02
CA GLU A 340 7.22 20.79 -3.49
C GLU A 340 6.99 19.31 -3.21
N PHE A 341 6.37 18.96 -2.08
CA PHE A 341 5.96 17.59 -1.82
C PHE A 341 4.97 17.10 -2.88
N HIS A 342 3.99 17.92 -3.25
CA HIS A 342 3.05 17.54 -4.30
C HIS A 342 3.73 17.36 -5.66
N ALA A 343 4.70 18.23 -6.01
CA ALA A 343 5.55 18.04 -7.18
C ALA A 343 6.36 16.74 -7.11
N ILE A 344 7.06 16.48 -5.99
CA ILE A 344 7.83 15.24 -5.74
C ILE A 344 6.95 14.01 -5.91
N THR A 345 5.74 14.00 -5.32
CA THR A 345 4.82 12.86 -5.47
C THR A 345 4.43 12.65 -6.93
N TRP A 346 4.21 13.70 -7.72
CA TRP A 346 3.93 13.56 -9.14
C TRP A 346 5.11 12.97 -9.91
N PHE A 347 6.34 13.46 -9.67
CA PHE A 347 7.56 12.93 -10.29
C PHE A 347 7.79 11.45 -9.99
N THR A 348 7.29 10.90 -8.87
CA THR A 348 7.41 9.45 -8.60
C THR A 348 6.77 8.56 -9.66
N SER A 349 5.79 9.08 -10.42
CA SER A 349 5.17 8.37 -11.54
C SER A 349 6.13 8.13 -12.70
N TRP A 350 7.19 8.94 -12.82
CA TRP A 350 8.20 8.79 -13.85
C TRP A 350 9.13 7.60 -13.62
N ALA A 351 9.15 7.02 -12.41
CA ALA A 351 9.99 5.87 -12.09
C ALA A 351 9.73 4.63 -12.99
N VAL A 352 8.58 4.58 -13.67
CA VAL A 352 8.19 3.50 -14.59
C VAL A 352 8.38 3.87 -16.08
N ASP A 353 8.96 5.02 -16.39
CA ASP A 353 9.13 5.50 -17.78
C ASP A 353 10.22 4.74 -18.56
N ALA A 354 11.17 4.10 -17.87
CA ALA A 354 12.25 3.32 -18.49
C ALA A 354 12.02 1.81 -18.35
N ASP A 355 12.42 1.03 -19.36
CA ASP A 355 12.34 -0.43 -19.33
C ASP A 355 13.20 -1.02 -18.19
N HIS A 356 12.53 -1.71 -17.25
CA HIS A 356 13.13 -2.34 -16.07
C HIS A 356 14.05 -3.55 -16.36
N GLY A 357 14.42 -3.77 -17.63
CA GLY A 357 15.29 -4.85 -18.08
C GLY A 357 16.77 -4.48 -18.17
N SER A 358 17.11 -3.19 -18.02
CA SER A 358 18.50 -2.73 -17.94
C SER A 358 18.86 -2.46 -16.48
N ASP A 359 19.99 -3.02 -16.01
CA ASP A 359 20.49 -2.80 -14.66
C ASP A 359 20.79 -1.31 -14.47
N LEU A 360 19.94 -0.63 -13.71
CA LEU A 360 20.09 0.78 -13.35
C LEU A 360 21.15 0.98 -12.24
N SER A 361 21.77 -0.10 -11.75
CA SER A 361 22.85 -0.08 -10.76
C SER A 361 24.09 0.68 -11.26
N ASP A 362 24.36 0.64 -12.57
CA ASP A 362 25.55 1.24 -13.18
C ASP A 362 25.37 2.72 -13.57
N VAL A 363 24.22 3.33 -13.25
CA VAL A 363 23.83 4.66 -13.77
C VAL A 363 23.62 5.71 -12.67
N ILE A 364 23.86 5.35 -11.41
CA ILE A 364 23.72 6.24 -10.23
C ILE A 364 24.77 7.36 -10.26
N ASP A 365 25.87 7.20 -11.01
CA ASP A 365 26.98 8.18 -11.07
C ASP A 365 26.83 9.26 -12.16
N PHE A 366 25.75 9.25 -12.94
CA PHE A 366 25.48 10.30 -13.94
C PHE A 366 24.59 11.39 -13.35
N LYS A 367 25.19 12.51 -12.93
CA LYS A 367 24.48 13.77 -12.64
C LYS A 367 23.61 14.14 -13.84
N LEU A 368 22.35 14.52 -13.63
CA LEU A 368 21.63 15.27 -14.67
C LEU A 368 22.43 16.56 -14.82
N HIS A 369 23.17 16.75 -15.91
CA HIS A 369 23.79 18.05 -16.18
C HIS A 369 22.67 18.95 -16.71
N PRO A 370 22.13 19.88 -15.90
CA PRO A 370 21.16 20.85 -16.41
C PRO A 370 21.83 21.73 -17.47
N GLU A 371 23.16 21.88 -17.39
CA GLU A 371 24.03 22.63 -18.28
C GLU A 371 24.04 22.13 -19.74
N SER A 372 23.76 20.84 -19.99
CA SER A 372 23.62 20.34 -21.37
C SER A 372 22.27 20.69 -22.00
N ILE A 373 21.22 20.89 -21.18
CA ILE A 373 19.91 21.35 -21.65
C ILE A 373 19.90 22.88 -21.76
N GLU A 374 20.55 23.58 -20.82
CA GLU A 374 20.72 25.04 -20.85
C GLU A 374 21.61 25.53 -22.01
N LYS A 375 22.48 24.68 -22.60
CA LYS A 375 23.36 25.06 -23.74
C LYS A 375 22.84 24.71 -25.13
N GLU A 376 21.81 23.87 -25.26
CA GLU A 376 21.18 23.58 -26.57
C GLU A 376 20.05 24.56 -26.92
N GLU A 377 19.62 25.43 -26.00
CA GLU A 377 18.56 26.42 -26.23
C GLU A 377 19.11 27.82 -26.55
N CYS A 378 19.69 27.96 -27.75
CA CYS A 378 19.59 29.18 -28.54
C CYS A 378 18.56 28.98 -29.67
N ALA A 379 17.38 28.44 -29.32
CA ALA A 379 16.23 28.33 -30.20
C ALA A 379 15.01 28.91 -29.47
N GLU A 380 14.56 30.07 -29.91
CA GLU A 380 13.55 30.94 -29.29
C GLU A 380 12.11 30.37 -29.30
N ASP A 381 11.89 29.05 -29.14
CA ASP A 381 10.55 28.45 -29.29
C ASP A 381 10.24 27.25 -28.35
N ALA A 382 10.77 27.26 -27.12
CA ALA A 382 10.47 26.22 -26.13
C ALA A 382 9.07 26.44 -25.48
N ASN A 383 8.10 25.63 -25.91
CA ASN A 383 6.70 25.56 -25.46
C ASN A 383 6.50 25.13 -23.97
N GLY A 384 7.07 25.88 -23.02
CA GLY A 384 6.83 25.73 -21.57
C GLY A 384 7.37 24.44 -20.93
N VAL A 385 7.16 24.29 -19.61
CA VAL A 385 7.66 23.14 -18.83
C VAL A 385 7.11 21.80 -19.34
N GLU A 386 5.89 21.78 -19.89
CA GLU A 386 5.31 20.56 -20.45
C GLU A 386 6.10 20.03 -21.65
N ALA A 387 6.58 20.90 -22.55
CA ALA A 387 7.40 20.48 -23.69
C ALA A 387 8.76 19.93 -23.22
N ILE A 388 9.40 20.60 -22.26
CA ILE A 388 10.66 20.15 -21.66
C ILE A 388 10.49 18.79 -21.00
N ALA A 389 9.46 18.62 -20.16
CA ALA A 389 9.19 17.37 -19.47
C ALA A 389 8.95 16.20 -20.46
N ARG A 390 8.39 16.47 -21.64
CA ARG A 390 8.20 15.48 -22.71
C ARG A 390 9.48 15.18 -23.51
N SER A 391 10.40 16.14 -23.64
CA SER A 391 11.67 15.95 -24.35
C SER A 391 12.74 15.26 -23.50
N MET A 392 12.60 15.27 -22.16
CA MET A 392 13.50 14.55 -21.24
C MET A 392 13.58 13.05 -21.58
N LYS A 393 14.81 12.51 -21.54
CA LYS A 393 15.04 11.08 -21.79
C LYS A 393 14.30 10.25 -20.75
N ALA A 394 13.72 9.13 -21.17
CA ALA A 394 12.98 8.22 -20.28
C ALA A 394 13.82 7.77 -19.06
N ILE A 395 15.12 7.53 -19.26
CA ILE A 395 16.06 7.14 -18.19
C ILE A 395 16.23 8.25 -17.16
N GLU A 396 16.30 9.52 -17.59
CA GLU A 396 16.45 10.67 -16.69
C GLU A 396 15.18 10.89 -15.86
N ARG A 397 14.02 10.78 -16.50
CA ARG A 397 12.72 10.81 -15.82
C ARG A 397 12.60 9.68 -14.79
N ALA A 398 12.99 8.46 -15.16
CA ALA A 398 12.99 7.32 -14.26
C ALA A 398 13.88 7.53 -13.03
N LYS A 399 15.12 8.03 -13.23
CA LYS A 399 16.03 8.38 -12.12
C LYS A 399 15.39 9.37 -11.17
N LEU A 400 14.89 10.51 -11.67
CA LEU A 400 14.23 11.51 -10.85
C LEU A 400 13.04 10.92 -10.07
N GLY A 401 12.24 10.07 -10.74
CA GLY A 401 11.13 9.37 -10.11
C GLY A 401 11.56 8.46 -8.96
N PHE A 402 12.65 7.69 -9.13
CA PHE A 402 13.21 6.87 -8.04
C PHE A 402 13.75 7.71 -6.89
N MET A 403 14.44 8.82 -7.17
CA MET A 403 14.93 9.73 -6.14
C MET A 403 13.77 10.29 -5.29
N CYS A 404 12.69 10.70 -5.95
CA CYS A 404 11.48 11.18 -5.28
C CYS A 404 10.85 10.11 -4.37
N LYS A 405 10.77 8.84 -4.83
CA LYS A 405 10.27 7.73 -4.01
C LYS A 405 11.13 7.53 -2.76
N GLN A 406 12.46 7.55 -2.93
CA GLN A 406 13.42 7.35 -1.83
C GLN A 406 13.37 8.48 -0.80
N ILE A 407 13.22 9.74 -1.21
CA ILE A 407 13.06 10.87 -0.30
C ILE A 407 11.81 10.69 0.59
N ILE A 408 10.68 10.31 -0.01
CA ILE A 408 9.42 10.07 0.73
C ILE A 408 9.61 8.94 1.76
N ASP A 409 10.20 7.82 1.34
CA ASP A 409 10.43 6.66 2.21
C ASP A 409 11.48 6.92 3.30
N MET A 410 12.50 7.73 3.02
CA MET A 410 13.49 8.15 4.00
C MET A 410 12.85 8.97 5.12
N GLY A 411 11.92 9.89 4.80
CA GLY A 411 11.20 10.62 5.86
C GLY A 411 10.32 9.71 6.72
N ARG A 412 9.75 8.64 6.16
CA ARG A 412 9.02 7.60 6.93
C ARG A 412 9.97 6.81 7.84
N LEU A 413 11.15 6.45 7.35
CA LEU A 413 12.20 5.80 8.14
C LEU A 413 12.65 6.70 9.30
N MET A 414 12.91 7.98 9.03
CA MET A 414 13.32 8.93 10.06
C MET A 414 12.23 9.12 11.11
N TRP A 415 10.96 9.10 10.71
CA TRP A 415 9.86 9.15 11.66
C TRP A 415 9.85 7.94 12.60
N LEU A 416 10.09 6.73 12.08
CA LEU A 416 10.18 5.53 12.91
C LEU A 416 11.38 5.59 13.88
N LYS A 417 12.52 6.09 13.43
CA LYS A 417 13.70 6.32 14.30
C LYS A 417 13.39 7.32 15.42
N GLU A 418 12.69 8.41 15.11
CA GLU A 418 12.25 9.39 16.11
C GLU A 418 11.29 8.79 17.16
N HIS A 419 10.64 7.65 16.85
CA HIS A 419 9.80 6.89 17.76
C HIS A 419 10.56 5.73 18.46
N GLY A 420 11.90 5.76 18.46
CA GLY A 420 12.72 4.82 19.22
C GLY A 420 12.83 3.41 18.62
N LEU A 421 12.38 3.22 17.38
CA LEU A 421 12.53 1.94 16.70
C LEU A 421 13.89 1.83 16.04
N GLU A 422 14.43 0.61 16.02
CA GLU A 422 15.49 0.25 15.10
C GLU A 422 14.89 0.05 13.71
N THR A 423 15.47 0.66 12.68
CA THR A 423 14.85 0.72 11.35
C THR A 423 15.84 0.45 10.22
N GLN A 424 15.35 -0.13 9.12
CA GLN A 424 16.06 -0.23 7.85
C GLN A 424 15.14 0.07 6.67
N LEU A 425 15.70 0.69 5.63
CA LEU A 425 15.08 0.83 4.32
C LEU A 425 15.96 0.11 3.31
N VAL A 426 15.42 -0.92 2.66
CA VAL A 426 16.19 -1.80 1.77
C VAL A 426 15.49 -2.00 0.43
N LYS A 427 16.26 -2.37 -0.59
CA LYS A 427 15.73 -2.91 -1.84
C LYS A 427 15.56 -4.43 -1.67
N TYR A 428 14.34 -4.87 -1.38
CA TYR A 428 14.09 -6.26 -0.96
C TYR A 428 13.99 -7.25 -2.13
N VAL A 429 13.86 -6.80 -3.37
CA VAL A 429 13.95 -7.64 -4.58
C VAL A 429 14.62 -6.86 -5.71
N PRO A 430 15.18 -7.55 -6.72
CA PRO A 430 15.65 -6.89 -7.93
C PRO A 430 14.54 -6.12 -8.66
N SER A 431 14.90 -5.04 -9.35
CA SER A 431 13.98 -4.22 -10.16
C SER A 431 13.30 -5.03 -11.28
N SER A 432 13.96 -6.07 -11.78
CA SER A 432 13.42 -7.02 -12.76
C SER A 432 12.25 -7.87 -12.24
N VAL A 433 12.17 -8.06 -10.91
CA VAL A 433 11.04 -8.72 -10.23
C VAL A 433 9.91 -7.72 -10.01
N SER A 434 10.22 -6.57 -9.44
CA SER A 434 9.28 -5.48 -9.20
C SER A 434 10.03 -4.13 -9.20
N PRO A 435 9.57 -3.11 -9.93
CA PRO A 435 10.10 -1.75 -9.78
C PRO A 435 9.69 -1.09 -8.46
N GLU A 436 8.69 -1.63 -7.79
CA GLU A 436 8.27 -1.27 -6.44
C GLU A 436 8.95 -2.25 -5.46
N ASN A 437 10.22 -2.00 -5.17
CA ASN A 437 11.09 -2.92 -4.43
C ASN A 437 11.68 -2.34 -3.14
N HIS A 438 11.14 -1.24 -2.62
CA HIS A 438 11.53 -0.76 -1.30
C HIS A 438 10.74 -1.44 -0.19
N LEU A 439 11.44 -1.79 0.88
CA LEU A 439 10.87 -2.35 2.10
C LEU A 439 11.32 -1.51 3.29
N LEU A 440 10.35 -0.98 4.03
CA LEU A 440 10.59 -0.32 5.31
C LEU A 440 10.41 -1.36 6.42
N ILE A 441 11.47 -1.60 7.18
CA ILE A 441 11.52 -2.59 8.27
C ILE A 441 11.80 -1.86 9.57
N ALA A 442 11.13 -2.23 10.65
CA ALA A 442 11.44 -1.69 11.97
C ALA A 442 11.14 -2.69 13.10
N ARG A 443 11.81 -2.54 14.25
CA ARG A 443 11.57 -3.33 15.47
C ARG A 443 11.84 -2.54 16.74
N HIS A 444 11.23 -2.95 17.84
CA HIS A 444 11.58 -2.44 19.16
C HIS A 444 12.92 -3.01 19.62
N VAL A 445 13.70 -2.20 20.33
CA VAL A 445 15.01 -2.58 20.86
C VAL A 445 14.88 -3.39 22.16
N ASP A 446 13.79 -3.20 22.92
CA ASP A 446 13.65 -3.68 24.31
C ASP A 446 12.95 -5.06 24.48
N HIS A 447 12.92 -5.91 23.45
CA HIS A 447 12.15 -7.17 23.47
C HIS A 447 12.98 -8.45 23.31
N PHE A 448 14.26 -8.43 23.68
CA PHE A 448 15.11 -9.62 23.79
C PHE A 448 15.46 -9.95 25.24
#